data_AF-X1J8L0-F1
#
_entry.id   AF-X1J8L0-F1
#
_cell.length_a   1.000
_cell.length_b   1.000
_cell.length_c   1.000
_cell.angle_alpha   90.00
_cell.angle_beta   90.00
_cell.angle_gamma   90.00
#
_symmetry.space_group_name_H-M   'P 1'
#
loop_
_entity.id
_entity.type
_entity.pdbx_description
1 polymer ?
#
loop_
_entity_poly.entity_id
_entity_poly.type
_entity_poly.pdbx_seq_one_letter_code
_entity_poly.pdbx_strand_id
1 'polypeptide(L)'
;MLVKETGEIKEQDLFFGDIPLMTAKGTFITSGAERVTVSQLLRSPGVYFTLEEDATSGRELCQAKLIPTRGAWLEFETSNRDVISAKVDGKRKIPITTLLRAIGYSSDEQLLNLFLEEDNSSEHQFIRSTMEREPLVRDEAGALLDIYRKLRPGDPLNIGSARKLINNLFFNPLHYDLGRVGRYKLNKRLGFNTDLKERALSNKDIIEIVRHIIMVNNGDDTPDDIDHLGNRRVRTVGELIQ
;
A
#
# COMPACT_ATOMS: atom_id res chain seq x y z
N MET A 1 -4.07 -33.94 -12.87
CA MET A 1 -5.32 -33.31 -13.35
C MET A 1 -6.48 -34.26 -13.08
N LEU A 2 -7.56 -33.82 -12.42
CA LEU A 2 -8.74 -34.64 -12.14
C LEU A 2 -9.68 -34.61 -13.35
N VAL A 3 -9.94 -35.77 -13.95
CA VAL A 3 -10.95 -35.88 -15.00
C VAL A 3 -12.32 -36.01 -14.31
N LYS A 4 -13.07 -34.91 -14.25
CA LYS A 4 -14.34 -34.82 -13.48
C LYS A 4 -15.40 -35.85 -13.89
N GLU A 5 -15.34 -36.34 -15.12
CA GLU A 5 -16.30 -37.30 -15.68
C GLU A 5 -16.01 -38.74 -15.26
N THR A 6 -14.75 -39.11 -15.07
CA THR A 6 -14.34 -40.48 -14.71
C THR A 6 -13.88 -40.61 -13.26
N GLY A 7 -13.65 -39.49 -12.56
CA GLY A 7 -13.08 -39.48 -11.21
C GLY A 7 -11.60 -39.84 -11.16
N GLU A 8 -10.96 -40.09 -12.31
CA GLU A 8 -9.55 -40.48 -12.37
C GLU A 8 -8.64 -39.27 -12.18
N ILE A 9 -7.61 -39.45 -11.34
CA ILE A 9 -6.51 -38.50 -11.19
C ILE A 9 -5.39 -38.97 -12.11
N LYS A 10 -5.12 -38.21 -13.17
CA LYS A 10 -3.94 -38.43 -14.01
C LYS A 10 -2.81 -37.54 -13.55
N GLU A 11 -1.72 -38.14 -13.11
CA GLU A 11 -0.46 -37.46 -12.83
C GLU A 11 0.38 -37.45 -14.10
N GLN A 12 0.98 -36.29 -14.40
CA GLN A 12 1.86 -36.11 -15.53
C GLN A 12 2.95 -35.14 -15.14
N ASP A 13 4.20 -35.51 -15.41
CA ASP A 13 5.34 -34.62 -15.26
C ASP A 13 5.34 -33.60 -16.41
N LEU A 14 5.28 -32.33 -16.05
CA LEU A 14 5.33 -31.20 -16.96
C LEU A 14 6.71 -30.56 -16.88
N PHE A 15 7.38 -30.44 -18.02
CA PHE A 15 8.63 -29.70 -18.14
C PHE A 15 8.34 -28.20 -18.29
N PHE A 16 8.82 -27.39 -17.34
CA PHE A 16 8.65 -25.92 -17.36
C PHE A 16 9.86 -25.18 -17.93
N GLY A 17 11.01 -25.84 -18.05
CA GLY A 17 12.27 -25.23 -18.46
C GLY A 17 13.42 -25.56 -17.51
N ASP A 18 14.64 -25.23 -17.94
CA ASP A 18 15.85 -25.39 -17.15
C ASP A 18 16.04 -24.20 -16.20
N ILE A 19 16.33 -24.47 -14.93
CA ILE A 19 16.67 -23.46 -13.93
C ILE A 19 18.21 -23.40 -13.82
N PRO A 20 18.85 -22.23 -14.03
CA PRO A 20 20.29 -22.08 -13.87
C PRO A 20 20.73 -22.46 -12.45
N LEU A 21 21.72 -23.36 -12.35
CA LEU A 21 22.28 -23.78 -11.08
C LEU A 21 23.46 -22.91 -10.68
N MET A 22 23.58 -22.66 -9.38
CA MET A 22 24.72 -21.98 -8.79
C MET A 22 25.94 -22.91 -8.78
N THR A 23 27.09 -22.41 -9.20
CA THR A 23 28.36 -23.13 -9.11
C THR A 23 28.85 -23.20 -7.65
N ALA A 24 29.84 -24.06 -7.37
CA ALA A 24 30.48 -24.12 -6.05
C ALA A 24 31.14 -22.80 -5.61
N LYS A 25 31.38 -21.85 -6.54
CA LYS A 25 31.94 -20.52 -6.25
C LYS A 25 30.87 -19.46 -5.93
N GLY A 26 29.59 -19.80 -6.00
CA GLY A 26 28.51 -18.83 -5.84
C GLY A 26 28.22 -18.00 -7.09
N THR A 27 28.64 -18.47 -8.27
CA THR A 27 28.43 -17.83 -9.57
C THR A 27 27.40 -18.59 -10.42
N PHE A 28 26.97 -18.00 -11.53
CA PHE A 28 26.10 -18.62 -12.53
C PHE A 28 26.76 -18.53 -13.91
N ILE A 29 26.51 -19.51 -14.78
CA ILE A 29 26.92 -19.44 -16.19
C ILE A 29 25.68 -19.11 -17.01
N THR A 30 25.64 -17.92 -17.60
CA THR A 30 24.55 -17.48 -18.49
C THR A 30 25.14 -17.13 -19.84
N SER A 31 24.68 -17.80 -20.91
CA SER A 31 25.20 -17.60 -22.28
C SER A 31 26.73 -17.76 -22.38
N GLY A 32 27.30 -18.74 -21.66
CA GLY A 32 28.73 -19.04 -21.68
C GLY A 32 29.62 -18.10 -20.85
N ALA A 33 29.05 -17.07 -20.20
CA ALA A 33 29.78 -16.15 -19.34
C ALA A 33 29.46 -16.40 -17.86
N GLU A 34 30.49 -16.35 -17.02
CA GLU A 34 30.35 -16.42 -15.56
C GLU A 34 29.83 -15.08 -15.01
N ARG A 35 28.78 -15.13 -14.20
CA ARG A 35 28.10 -13.98 -13.62
C ARG A 35 27.85 -14.18 -12.13
N VAL A 36 27.78 -13.07 -11.41
CA VAL A 36 27.42 -13.03 -9.98
C VAL A 36 26.13 -12.26 -9.83
N THR A 37 25.21 -12.80 -9.04
CA THR A 37 23.99 -12.08 -8.64
C THR A 37 24.30 -11.27 -7.38
N VAL A 38 24.24 -9.94 -7.49
CA VAL A 38 24.49 -9.03 -6.37
C VAL A 38 23.25 -8.98 -5.48
N SER A 39 23.46 -9.15 -4.17
CA SER A 39 22.38 -8.99 -3.20
C SER A 39 21.90 -7.54 -3.18
N GLN A 40 20.59 -7.35 -3.21
CA GLN A 40 19.99 -6.01 -3.28
C GLN A 40 19.55 -5.54 -1.89
N LEU A 41 19.74 -4.26 -1.60
CA LEU A 41 19.22 -3.64 -0.40
C LEU A 41 17.89 -2.94 -0.73
N LEU A 42 16.77 -3.52 -0.29
CA LEU A 42 15.43 -2.96 -0.49
C LEU A 42 14.88 -2.41 0.81
N ARG A 43 13.83 -1.58 0.73
CA ARG A 43 13.06 -1.22 1.92
C ARG A 43 12.35 -2.46 2.47
N SER A 44 12.35 -2.62 3.79
CA SER A 44 11.57 -3.68 4.41
C SER A 44 10.07 -3.40 4.25
N PRO A 45 9.21 -4.43 4.25
CA PRO A 45 7.77 -4.23 4.34
C PRO A 45 7.40 -3.44 5.59
N GLY A 46 6.42 -2.55 5.50
CA GLY A 46 6.00 -1.64 6.57
C GLY A 46 5.47 -0.32 6.03
N VAL A 47 5.10 0.60 6.93
CA VAL A 47 4.77 1.99 6.61
C VAL A 47 5.94 2.90 6.95
N TYR A 48 6.17 3.91 6.13
CA TYR A 48 7.19 4.93 6.33
C TYR A 48 6.59 6.30 6.06
N PHE A 49 6.83 7.27 6.93
CA PHE A 49 6.44 8.67 6.77
C PHE A 49 7.70 9.50 6.50
N THR A 50 7.68 10.37 5.51
CA THR A 50 8.82 11.22 5.15
C THR A 50 8.32 12.63 4.87
N LEU A 51 9.11 13.63 5.22
CA LEU A 51 8.87 15.01 4.81
C LEU A 51 9.66 15.29 3.53
N GLU A 52 8.99 15.87 2.54
CA GLU A 52 9.63 16.41 1.35
C GLU A 52 9.28 17.89 1.21
N GLU A 53 10.27 18.74 0.96
CA GLU A 53 10.06 20.16 0.72
C GLU A 53 9.40 20.39 -0.65
N ASP A 54 8.24 21.04 -0.65
CA ASP A 54 7.57 21.47 -1.87
C ASP A 54 8.31 22.66 -2.48
N ALA A 55 8.97 22.46 -3.61
CA ALA A 55 9.79 23.49 -4.27
C ALA A 55 9.04 24.80 -4.60
N THR A 56 7.71 24.77 -4.67
CA THR A 56 6.91 25.97 -4.97
C THR A 56 6.59 26.79 -3.71
N SER A 57 6.20 26.12 -2.62
CA SER A 57 5.78 26.77 -1.38
C SER A 57 6.86 26.83 -0.30
N GLY A 58 7.93 26.04 -0.42
CA GLY A 58 8.95 25.86 0.62
C GLY A 58 8.44 25.10 1.86
N ARG A 59 7.20 24.59 1.83
CA ARG A 59 6.62 23.83 2.94
C ARG A 59 7.12 22.40 2.90
N GLU A 60 7.44 21.86 4.07
CA GLU A 60 7.65 20.43 4.23
C GLU A 60 6.28 19.73 4.21
N LEU A 61 6.10 18.77 3.30
CA LEU A 61 4.86 18.03 3.12
C LEU A 61 5.09 16.55 3.38
N CYS A 62 4.21 15.96 4.19
CA CYS A 62 4.28 14.55 4.50
C CYS A 62 3.90 13.70 3.28
N GLN A 63 4.77 12.73 3.00
CA GLN A 63 4.50 11.57 2.17
C GLN A 63 4.54 10.32 3.03
N ALA A 64 3.73 9.31 2.69
CA ALA A 64 3.80 8.01 3.35
C ALA A 64 3.82 6.89 2.34
N LYS A 65 4.57 5.82 2.60
CA LYS A 65 4.63 4.64 1.74
C LYS A 65 4.40 3.39 2.56
N LEU A 66 3.32 2.68 2.24
CA LEU A 66 3.00 1.37 2.80
C LEU A 66 3.41 0.29 1.78
N ILE A 67 4.44 -0.46 2.17
CA ILE A 67 5.09 -1.47 1.34
C ILE A 67 4.71 -2.84 1.89
N PRO A 68 3.90 -3.65 1.18
CA PRO A 68 3.64 -5.03 1.57
C PRO A 68 4.78 -5.97 1.18
N THR A 69 4.74 -7.20 1.71
CA THR A 69 5.55 -8.30 1.17
C THR A 69 5.01 -8.75 -0.18
N ARG A 70 3.68 -8.80 -0.32
CA ARG A 70 2.97 -9.15 -1.55
C ARG A 70 1.63 -8.39 -1.62
N GLY A 71 1.30 -7.88 -2.79
CA GLY A 71 0.08 -7.10 -3.01
C GLY A 71 0.37 -5.67 -3.44
N ALA A 72 -0.67 -4.84 -3.45
CA ALA A 72 -0.59 -3.47 -3.96
C ALA A 72 0.15 -2.53 -3.01
N TRP A 73 0.97 -1.64 -3.55
CA TRP A 73 1.61 -0.58 -2.77
C TRP A 73 0.62 0.55 -2.57
N LEU A 74 0.62 1.14 -1.38
CA LEU A 74 -0.13 2.36 -1.08
C LEU A 74 0.86 3.49 -0.82
N GLU A 75 0.77 4.54 -1.64
CA GLU A 75 1.57 5.74 -1.51
C GLU A 75 0.64 6.91 -1.21
N PHE A 76 0.94 7.67 -0.17
CA PHE A 76 0.21 8.84 0.25
C PHE A 76 1.08 10.07 0.09
N GLU A 77 0.46 11.18 -0.27
CA GLU A 77 1.12 12.46 -0.44
C GLU A 77 0.18 13.58 0.00
N THR A 78 0.75 14.56 0.68
CA THR A 78 0.11 15.83 1.01
C THR A 78 0.55 16.87 -0.02
N SER A 79 -0.38 17.69 -0.48
CA SER A 79 -0.07 18.83 -1.37
C SER A 79 -0.03 20.14 -0.59
N ASN A 80 0.55 21.18 -1.20
CA ASN A 80 0.59 22.54 -0.62
C ASN A 80 -0.78 23.23 -0.45
N ARG A 81 -1.87 22.59 -0.90
CA ARG A 81 -3.27 23.00 -0.66
C ARG A 81 -3.95 22.14 0.40
N ASP A 82 -3.15 21.46 1.21
CA ASP A 82 -3.59 20.58 2.31
C ASP A 82 -4.46 19.40 1.83
N VAL A 83 -4.40 19.06 0.54
CA VAL A 83 -5.09 17.87 0.00
C VAL A 83 -4.21 16.65 0.21
N ILE A 84 -4.75 15.64 0.90
CA ILE A 84 -4.13 14.31 1.06
C ILE A 84 -4.68 13.39 -0.03
N SER A 85 -3.76 12.76 -0.78
CA SER A 85 -4.10 11.80 -1.83
C SER A 85 -3.39 10.47 -1.62
N ALA A 86 -4.05 9.39 -2.01
CA ALA A 86 -3.47 8.05 -2.10
C ALA A 86 -3.28 7.64 -3.57
N LYS A 87 -2.24 6.84 -3.84
CA LYS A 87 -1.99 6.15 -5.10
C LYS A 87 -1.86 4.67 -4.80
N VAL A 88 -2.46 3.85 -5.65
CA VAL A 88 -2.35 2.38 -5.58
C VAL A 88 -1.45 1.93 -6.72
N ASP A 89 -0.33 1.28 -6.42
CA ASP A 89 0.70 0.86 -7.39
C ASP A 89 1.14 1.99 -8.35
N GLY A 90 1.37 3.19 -7.82
CA GLY A 90 1.80 4.35 -8.61
C GLY A 90 0.78 4.85 -9.66
N LYS A 91 -0.48 4.40 -9.61
CA LYS A 91 -1.56 4.85 -10.51
C LYS A 91 -2.03 6.27 -10.16
N ARG A 92 -3.20 6.66 -10.69
CA ARG A 92 -3.78 8.00 -10.51
C ARG A 92 -4.01 8.32 -9.03
N LYS A 93 -3.84 9.61 -8.67
CA LYS A 93 -4.14 10.16 -7.35
C LYS A 93 -5.65 10.01 -7.05
N ILE A 94 -5.94 9.48 -5.86
CA ILE A 94 -7.27 9.32 -5.31
C ILE A 94 -7.32 10.15 -4.02
N PRO A 95 -8.25 11.11 -3.88
CA PRO A 95 -8.41 11.84 -2.62
C PRO A 95 -8.61 10.88 -1.44
N ILE A 96 -7.98 11.15 -0.29
CA ILE A 96 -8.05 10.21 0.83
C ILE A 96 -9.48 9.99 1.33
N THR A 97 -10.30 11.04 1.28
CA THR A 97 -11.72 11.01 1.64
C THR A 97 -12.49 10.04 0.75
N THR A 98 -12.18 9.98 -0.55
CA THR A 98 -12.75 8.98 -1.47
C THR A 98 -12.38 7.56 -1.06
N LEU A 99 -11.11 7.31 -0.70
CA LEU A 99 -10.70 5.98 -0.22
C LEU A 99 -11.41 5.61 1.09
N LEU A 100 -11.50 6.54 2.04
CA LEU A 100 -12.17 6.32 3.33
C LEU A 100 -13.67 6.02 3.17
N ARG A 101 -14.35 6.71 2.24
CA ARG A 101 -15.74 6.40 1.88
C ARG A 101 -15.87 5.00 1.31
N ALA A 102 -14.95 4.59 0.43
CA ALA A 102 -14.98 3.27 -0.21
C ALA A 102 -14.76 2.09 0.76
N ILE A 103 -14.16 2.34 1.93
CA ILE A 103 -13.95 1.31 2.97
C ILE A 103 -15.04 1.35 4.07
N GLY A 104 -16.05 2.22 3.94
CA GLY A 104 -17.25 2.23 4.78
C GLY A 104 -17.49 3.50 5.59
N TYR A 105 -16.66 4.55 5.47
CA TYR A 105 -16.84 5.83 6.18
C TYR A 105 -17.48 6.87 5.27
N SER A 106 -18.77 6.75 5.04
CA SER A 106 -19.46 7.43 3.94
C SER A 106 -19.95 8.84 4.24
N SER A 107 -20.13 9.23 5.51
CA SER A 107 -20.64 10.56 5.87
C SER A 107 -19.52 11.58 6.08
N ASP A 108 -19.73 12.81 5.64
CA ASP A 108 -18.80 13.93 5.84
C ASP A 108 -18.53 14.17 7.33
N GLU A 109 -19.58 14.14 8.14
CA GLU A 109 -19.48 14.28 9.60
C GLU A 109 -18.65 13.15 10.20
N GLN A 110 -18.83 11.91 9.71
CA GLN A 110 -18.06 10.77 10.18
C GLN A 110 -16.58 10.93 9.83
N LEU A 111 -16.25 11.38 8.62
CA LEU A 111 -14.87 11.63 8.21
C LEU A 111 -14.21 12.73 9.05
N LEU A 112 -14.91 13.83 9.30
CA LEU A 112 -14.40 14.91 10.16
C LEU A 112 -14.18 14.43 11.60
N ASN A 113 -15.13 13.67 12.15
CA ASN A 113 -15.04 13.15 13.51
C ASN A 113 -13.90 12.13 13.70
N LEU A 114 -13.47 11.42 12.64
CA LEU A 114 -12.37 10.45 12.73
C LEU A 114 -11.01 11.10 13.02
N PHE A 115 -10.83 12.36 12.62
CA PHE A 115 -9.56 13.08 12.66
C PHE A 115 -9.67 14.42 13.41
N LEU A 116 -10.73 14.61 14.21
CA LEU A 116 -11.02 15.89 14.86
C LEU A 116 -9.92 16.29 15.85
N GLU A 117 -9.26 15.32 16.47
CA GLU A 117 -8.19 15.57 17.44
C GLU A 117 -6.91 16.04 16.75
N GLU A 118 -6.61 15.54 15.56
CA GLU A 118 -5.34 15.79 14.85
C GLU A 118 -5.48 16.88 13.76
N ASP A 119 -6.61 16.96 13.07
CA ASP A 119 -6.94 17.99 12.07
C ASP A 119 -7.60 19.21 12.74
N ASN A 120 -6.97 19.71 13.81
CA ASN A 120 -7.52 20.76 14.68
C ASN A 120 -6.96 22.18 14.38
N SER A 121 -6.04 22.29 13.43
CA SER A 121 -5.40 23.56 13.09
C SER A 121 -6.38 24.54 12.43
N SER A 122 -6.30 25.81 12.82
CA SER A 122 -7.05 26.87 12.16
C SER A 122 -6.51 27.23 10.78
N GLU A 123 -5.23 26.94 10.52
CA GLU A 123 -4.55 27.29 9.27
C GLU A 123 -4.60 26.16 8.23
N HIS A 124 -4.55 24.91 8.70
CA HIS A 124 -4.53 23.72 7.85
C HIS A 124 -5.69 22.79 8.20
N GLN A 125 -6.56 22.51 7.23
CA GLN A 125 -7.72 21.64 7.37
C GLN A 125 -7.67 20.55 6.31
N PHE A 126 -6.91 19.49 6.57
CA PHE A 126 -6.55 18.52 5.55
C PHE A 126 -7.76 17.73 5.04
N ILE A 127 -8.62 17.27 5.94
CA ILE A 127 -9.79 16.46 5.58
C ILE A 127 -10.81 17.33 4.84
N ARG A 128 -11.05 18.56 5.30
CA ARG A 128 -11.97 19.50 4.63
C ARG A 128 -11.47 19.86 3.23
N SER A 129 -10.22 20.32 3.11
CA SER A 129 -9.64 20.68 1.82
C SER A 129 -9.63 19.49 0.85
N THR A 130 -9.43 18.27 1.36
CA THR A 130 -9.51 17.07 0.52
C THR A 130 -10.93 16.75 0.06
N MET A 131 -11.96 16.97 0.88
CA MET A 131 -13.36 16.78 0.46
C MET A 131 -13.76 17.77 -0.64
N GLU A 132 -13.32 19.03 -0.53
CA GLU A 132 -13.58 20.06 -1.54
C GLU A 132 -12.95 19.75 -2.90
N ARG A 133 -11.90 18.91 -2.92
CA ARG A 133 -11.24 18.50 -4.17
C ARG A 133 -12.11 17.57 -5.02
N GLU A 134 -13.03 16.82 -4.41
CA GLU A 134 -13.88 15.84 -5.09
C GLU A 134 -15.34 15.92 -4.61
N PRO A 135 -16.05 17.03 -4.90
CA PRO A 135 -17.37 17.31 -4.33
C PRO A 135 -18.48 16.38 -4.81
N LEU A 136 -18.22 15.64 -5.90
CA LEU A 136 -19.17 14.72 -6.54
C LEU A 136 -19.24 13.35 -5.83
N VAL A 137 -18.23 13.00 -5.03
CA VAL A 137 -18.16 11.70 -4.36
C VAL A 137 -18.54 11.87 -2.89
N ARG A 138 -19.80 11.55 -2.57
CA ARG A 138 -20.38 11.75 -1.23
C ARG A 138 -20.83 10.47 -0.54
N ASP A 139 -20.83 9.35 -1.25
CA ASP A 139 -21.28 8.06 -0.74
C ASP A 139 -20.26 6.95 -1.01
N GLU A 140 -20.47 5.80 -0.37
CA GLU A 140 -19.60 4.63 -0.56
C GLU A 140 -19.67 4.13 -2.02
N ALA A 141 -20.86 4.12 -2.63
CA ALA A 141 -21.05 3.61 -3.98
C ALA A 141 -20.32 4.47 -5.03
N GLY A 142 -20.47 5.79 -4.98
CA GLY A 142 -19.74 6.72 -5.83
C GLY A 142 -18.23 6.61 -5.65
N ALA A 143 -17.77 6.44 -4.40
CA ALA A 143 -16.36 6.26 -4.10
C ALA A 143 -15.78 4.97 -4.68
N LEU A 144 -16.48 3.85 -4.51
CA LEU A 144 -16.10 2.56 -5.10
C LEU A 144 -15.98 2.64 -6.63
N LEU A 145 -16.97 3.26 -7.29
CA LEU A 145 -16.99 3.41 -8.75
C LEU A 145 -15.88 4.35 -9.24
N ASP A 146 -15.63 5.44 -8.53
CA ASP A 146 -14.57 6.38 -8.88
C ASP A 146 -13.18 5.74 -8.81
N ILE A 147 -12.90 5.01 -7.73
CA ILE A 147 -11.63 4.29 -7.58
C ILE A 147 -11.51 3.21 -8.65
N TYR A 148 -12.57 2.44 -8.91
CA TYR A 148 -12.55 1.39 -9.93
C TYR A 148 -12.19 1.95 -11.30
N ARG A 149 -12.83 3.06 -11.70
CA ARG A 149 -12.54 3.77 -12.95
C ARG A 149 -11.09 4.27 -13.03
N LYS A 150 -10.54 4.77 -11.93
CA LYS A 150 -9.14 5.26 -11.86
C LYS A 150 -8.13 4.10 -11.97
N LEU A 151 -8.45 2.92 -11.43
CA LEU A 151 -7.56 1.76 -11.42
C LEU A 151 -7.65 0.89 -12.66
N ARG A 152 -8.83 0.82 -13.29
CA ARG A 152 -9.13 0.00 -14.47
C ARG A 152 -9.92 0.82 -15.51
N PRO A 153 -9.24 1.71 -16.26
CA PRO A 153 -9.90 2.49 -17.29
C PRO A 153 -10.39 1.57 -18.42
N GLY A 154 -11.69 1.59 -18.71
CA GLY A 154 -12.30 0.83 -19.80
C GLY A 154 -13.12 -0.40 -19.37
N ASP A 155 -12.96 -0.87 -18.13
CA ASP A 155 -13.81 -1.95 -17.59
C ASP A 155 -15.24 -1.43 -17.31
N PRO A 156 -16.28 -2.27 -17.46
CA PRO A 156 -17.64 -1.88 -17.12
C PRO A 156 -17.77 -1.59 -15.62
N LEU A 157 -18.46 -0.49 -15.31
CA LEU A 157 -18.65 -0.01 -13.95
C LEU A 157 -19.72 -0.84 -13.23
N ASN A 158 -19.29 -1.63 -12.24
CA ASN A 158 -20.18 -2.39 -11.37
C ASN A 158 -19.71 -2.27 -9.91
N ILE A 159 -20.63 -1.87 -9.03
CA ILE A 159 -20.38 -1.69 -7.59
C ILE A 159 -19.86 -3.00 -6.95
N GLY A 160 -20.43 -4.14 -7.31
CA GLY A 160 -19.99 -5.44 -6.77
C GLY A 160 -18.55 -5.77 -7.15
N SER A 161 -18.18 -5.53 -8.41
CA SER A 161 -16.81 -5.69 -8.91
C SER A 161 -15.85 -4.69 -8.24
N ALA A 162 -16.30 -3.45 -8.06
CA ALA A 162 -15.52 -2.41 -7.39
C ALA A 162 -15.23 -2.75 -5.93
N ARG A 163 -16.25 -3.16 -5.16
CA ARG A 163 -16.10 -3.61 -3.78
C ARG A 163 -15.15 -4.81 -3.69
N LYS A 164 -15.30 -5.79 -4.59
CA LYS A 164 -14.42 -6.96 -4.66
C LYS A 164 -12.98 -6.57 -4.98
N LEU A 165 -12.77 -5.60 -5.87
CA LEU A 165 -11.45 -5.08 -6.20
C LEU A 165 -10.78 -4.47 -4.96
N ILE A 166 -11.44 -3.54 -4.27
CA ILE A 166 -10.91 -2.92 -3.04
C ILE A 166 -10.59 -3.98 -1.98
N ASN A 167 -11.51 -4.93 -1.76
CA ASN A 167 -11.28 -6.02 -0.83
C ASN A 167 -10.03 -6.83 -1.19
N ASN A 168 -9.85 -7.17 -2.46
CA ASN A 168 -8.68 -7.91 -2.92
C ASN A 168 -7.39 -7.09 -2.90
N LEU A 169 -7.48 -5.77 -3.04
CA LEU A 169 -6.30 -4.91 -3.01
C LEU A 169 -5.71 -4.75 -1.62
N PHE A 170 -6.50 -4.79 -0.55
CA PHE A 170 -6.02 -4.43 0.80
C PHE A 170 -6.38 -5.44 1.89
N PHE A 171 -7.58 -6.02 1.83
CA PHE A 171 -8.20 -6.70 2.97
C PHE A 171 -8.23 -8.23 2.85
N ASN A 172 -8.01 -8.76 1.64
CA ASN A 172 -8.02 -10.21 1.39
C ASN A 172 -6.62 -10.82 1.60
N PRO A 173 -6.41 -11.70 2.60
CA PRO A 173 -5.12 -12.34 2.85
C PRO A 173 -4.57 -13.17 1.68
N LEU A 174 -5.45 -13.63 0.79
CA LEU A 174 -5.05 -14.37 -0.41
C LEU A 174 -4.36 -13.46 -1.43
N HIS A 175 -4.67 -12.17 -1.46
CA HIS A 175 -4.15 -11.21 -2.44
C HIS A 175 -3.22 -10.16 -1.83
N TYR A 176 -3.28 -9.95 -0.51
CA TYR A 176 -2.47 -8.99 0.23
C TYR A 176 -1.80 -9.61 1.44
N ASP A 177 -0.50 -9.36 1.60
CA ASP A 177 0.29 -9.87 2.72
C ASP A 177 1.40 -8.88 3.08
N LEU A 178 1.32 -8.27 4.28
CA LEU A 178 2.40 -7.46 4.86
C LEU A 178 3.62 -8.29 5.25
N GLY A 179 3.46 -9.60 5.45
CA GLY A 179 4.43 -10.47 6.08
C GLY A 179 4.51 -10.23 7.59
N ARG A 180 5.16 -11.15 8.31
CA ARG A 180 5.36 -11.03 9.76
C ARG A 180 6.13 -9.75 10.13
N VAL A 181 7.18 -9.44 9.36
CA VAL A 181 8.00 -8.22 9.57
C VAL A 181 7.22 -6.96 9.26
N GLY A 182 6.46 -6.94 8.15
CA GLY A 182 5.65 -5.78 7.79
C GLY A 182 4.56 -5.48 8.80
N ARG A 183 3.82 -6.50 9.27
CA ARG A 183 2.82 -6.33 10.32
C ARG A 183 3.46 -5.86 11.63
N TYR A 184 4.60 -6.41 12.03
CA TYR A 184 5.35 -5.94 13.21
C TYR A 184 5.76 -4.47 13.08
N LYS A 185 6.31 -4.05 11.94
CA LYS A 185 6.72 -2.65 11.72
C LYS A 185 5.53 -1.70 11.68
N LEU A 186 4.46 -2.10 11.01
CA LEU A 186 3.21 -1.33 10.95
C LEU A 186 2.65 -1.12 12.37
N ASN A 187 2.52 -2.20 13.14
CA ASN A 187 2.06 -2.13 14.52
C ASN A 187 2.94 -1.22 15.38
N LYS A 188 4.26 -1.36 15.28
CA LYS A 188 5.20 -0.55 16.05
C LYS A 188 5.09 0.93 15.70
N ARG A 189 4.96 1.27 14.41
CA ARG A 189 4.91 2.67 13.97
C ARG A 189 3.59 3.34 14.32
N LEU A 190 2.48 2.60 14.24
CA LEU A 190 1.12 3.06 14.50
C LEU A 190 0.63 2.83 15.95
N GLY A 191 1.47 2.28 16.83
CA GLY A 191 1.11 2.00 18.22
C GLY A 191 0.09 0.87 18.43
N PHE A 192 -0.07 -0.04 17.47
CA PHE A 192 -1.00 -1.16 17.58
C PHE A 192 -0.38 -2.41 18.23
N ASN A 193 -1.24 -3.28 18.75
CA ASN A 193 -0.88 -4.60 19.29
C ASN A 193 -1.64 -5.75 18.58
N THR A 194 -1.90 -5.59 17.28
CA THR A 194 -2.57 -6.61 16.44
C THR A 194 -1.70 -7.86 16.30
N ASP A 195 -2.30 -9.05 16.22
CA ASP A 195 -1.54 -10.31 16.04
C ASP A 195 -0.71 -10.27 14.74
N LEU A 196 0.55 -10.71 14.80
CA LEU A 196 1.45 -10.84 13.65
C LEU A 196 0.98 -11.83 12.59
N LYS A 197 -0.04 -12.65 12.90
CA LYS A 197 -0.73 -13.54 11.95
C LYS A 197 -1.74 -12.79 11.09
N GLU A 198 -2.24 -11.64 11.53
CA GLU A 198 -3.16 -10.81 10.75
C GLU A 198 -2.37 -9.97 9.75
N ARG A 199 -2.12 -10.52 8.55
CA ARG A 199 -1.19 -9.90 7.59
C ARG A 199 -1.86 -9.10 6.46
N ALA A 200 -3.17 -9.23 6.28
CA ALA A 200 -3.94 -8.31 5.45
C ALA A 200 -4.15 -7.00 6.23
N LEU A 201 -4.41 -5.89 5.54
CA LEU A 201 -4.75 -4.64 6.20
C LEU A 201 -6.14 -4.73 6.84
N SER A 202 -6.39 -3.82 7.76
CA SER A 202 -7.70 -3.53 8.32
C SER A 202 -8.07 -2.08 8.03
N ASN A 203 -9.35 -1.73 8.15
CA ASN A 203 -9.78 -0.33 8.05
C ASN A 203 -9.08 0.57 9.07
N LYS A 204 -8.81 0.05 10.27
CA LYS A 204 -8.09 0.76 11.33
C LYS A 204 -6.68 1.12 10.89
N ASP A 205 -5.97 0.21 10.23
CA ASP A 205 -4.63 0.48 9.70
C ASP A 205 -4.63 1.69 8.75
N ILE A 206 -5.60 1.76 7.82
CA ILE A 206 -5.67 2.87 6.87
C ILE A 206 -5.98 4.19 7.58
N ILE A 207 -6.94 4.20 8.51
CA ILE A 207 -7.29 5.41 9.28
C ILE A 207 -6.09 5.91 10.06
N GLU A 208 -5.39 5.03 10.75
CA GLU A 208 -4.23 5.38 11.57
C GLU A 208 -3.07 5.92 10.74
N ILE A 209 -2.84 5.36 9.55
CA ILE A 209 -1.86 5.92 8.61
C ILE A 209 -2.22 7.35 8.23
N VAL A 210 -3.50 7.63 7.94
CA VAL A 210 -3.96 8.99 7.61
C VAL A 210 -3.81 9.93 8.79
N ARG A 211 -4.11 9.47 10.01
CA ARG A 211 -3.89 10.24 11.23
C ARG A 211 -2.43 10.64 11.39
N HIS A 212 -1.51 9.68 11.28
CA HIS A 212 -0.08 9.96 11.34
C HIS A 212 0.39 10.91 10.22
N ILE A 213 -0.17 10.85 9.01
CA ILE A 213 0.12 11.84 7.95
C ILE A 213 -0.25 13.25 8.42
N ILE A 214 -1.43 13.42 9.02
CA ILE A 214 -1.87 14.73 9.53
C ILE A 214 -0.94 15.21 10.64
N MET A 215 -0.64 14.35 11.63
CA MET A 215 0.26 14.68 12.74
C MET A 215 1.68 15.05 12.26
N VAL A 216 2.24 14.31 11.29
CA VAL A 216 3.57 14.63 10.73
C VAL A 216 3.55 15.96 9.99
N ASN A 217 2.49 16.29 9.25
CA ASN A 217 2.36 17.63 8.62
C ASN A 217 2.25 18.76 9.66
N ASN A 218 1.62 18.50 10.81
CA ASN A 218 1.49 19.48 11.89
C ASN A 218 2.77 19.58 12.76
N GLY A 219 3.70 18.64 12.63
CA GLY A 219 4.90 18.54 13.47
C GLY A 219 4.67 17.83 14.81
N ASP A 220 3.49 17.22 15.01
CA ASP A 220 3.13 16.47 16.22
C ASP A 220 3.67 15.03 16.22
N ASP A 221 4.12 14.52 15.07
CA ASP A 221 4.78 13.23 14.91
C ASP A 221 6.05 13.35 14.05
N THR A 222 7.01 12.45 14.27
CA THR A 222 8.34 12.52 13.64
C THR A 222 8.40 11.74 12.33
N PRO A 223 9.01 12.25 11.26
CA PRO A 223 9.25 11.47 10.05
C PRO A 223 10.25 10.32 10.29
N ASP A 224 10.16 9.28 9.49
CA ASP A 224 11.04 8.12 9.50
C ASP A 224 12.31 8.36 8.67
N ASP A 225 13.46 7.93 9.19
CA ASP A 225 14.69 7.80 8.41
C ASP A 225 14.65 6.52 7.55
N ILE A 226 14.35 6.69 6.27
CA ILE A 226 14.26 5.61 5.29
C ILE A 226 15.61 5.01 4.89
N ASP A 227 16.72 5.67 5.20
CA ASP A 227 18.08 5.20 4.89
C ASP A 227 18.70 4.44 6.06
N HIS A 228 18.14 4.54 7.26
CA HIS A 228 18.51 3.70 8.39
C HIS A 228 18.44 2.21 8.02
N LEU A 229 19.51 1.45 8.29
CA LEU A 229 19.62 0.04 7.89
C LEU A 229 18.53 -0.86 8.49
N GLY A 230 18.00 -0.52 9.67
CA GLY A 230 16.84 -1.20 10.25
C GLY A 230 15.57 -1.10 9.39
N ASN A 231 15.51 -0.13 8.47
CA ASN A 231 14.46 0.07 7.47
C ASN A 231 14.76 -0.57 6.11
N ARG A 232 15.91 -1.22 6.01
CA ARG A 232 16.37 -1.93 4.84
C ARG A 232 16.43 -3.44 5.09
N ARG A 233 16.22 -4.23 4.05
CA ARG A 233 16.41 -5.68 4.05
C ARG A 233 17.28 -6.10 2.87
N VAL A 234 18.08 -7.13 3.07
CA VAL A 234 18.90 -7.72 2.02
C VAL A 234 18.08 -8.79 1.31
N ARG A 235 17.89 -8.63 0.01
CA ARG A 235 17.30 -9.66 -0.87
C ARG A 235 18.45 -10.46 -1.47
N THR A 236 18.50 -11.74 -1.11
CA THR A 236 19.54 -12.66 -1.56
C THR A 236 19.16 -13.30 -2.90
N VAL A 237 20.08 -14.06 -3.49
CA VAL A 237 19.89 -14.72 -4.78
C VAL A 237 18.62 -15.59 -4.83
N GLY A 238 18.34 -16.34 -3.76
CA GLY A 238 17.15 -17.20 -3.70
C GLY A 238 15.85 -16.41 -3.79
N GLU A 239 15.77 -15.28 -3.08
CA GLU A 239 14.60 -14.40 -3.12
C GLU A 239 14.48 -13.64 -4.45
N LEU A 240 15.57 -13.44 -5.19
CA LEU A 240 15.54 -12.77 -6.51
C LEU A 240 15.05 -13.69 -7.63
N ILE A 241 15.24 -15.00 -7.47
CA ILE A 241 14.82 -16.02 -8.46
C ILE A 241 13.34 -16.43 -8.26
N GLN A 242 12.84 -16.37 -7.02
CA GLN A 242 11.44 -16.66 -6.66
C GLN A 242 10.47 -15.56 -7.11
#